data_AF-A0A7V1ZXJ9-F1
#
_entry.id   AF-A0A7V1ZXJ9-F1
#
_cell.length_a   1.000
_cell.length_b   1.000
_cell.length_c   1.000
_cell.angle_alpha   90.00
_cell.angle_beta   90.00
_cell.angle_gamma   90.00
#
_symmetry.space_group_name_H-M   'P 1'
#
loop_
_entity.id
_entity.type
_entity.pdbx_description
1 polymer ?
#
loop_
_entity_poly.entity_id
_entity_poly.type
_entity_poly.pdbx_seq_one_letter_code
_entity_poly.pdbx_strand_id
1 'polypeptide(L)'
;MRTVILKDAYDTLVKRIEKIKKDIRLNSKEIGRAAELGDLSENAEYDAAKEKQSELFSTLNNLETYLKARLIEEKDINTEVVSFGTRVKLFDMNRHKVVSYVVAGPVEFELEIYPSIVTFTSPLGQGLIGKKKGQVVDIELPNQTSRFLILNIEPVTEEGPTHPDLLILGHAGYDVSDSGSSEKKNLLGGPAYYTGVGASSLSDRTAIITSIKKDHDELYKALNNLSVFVDGINLSDDEDSFSITDIPSEYHNAKYLHISEAPPDKQLQWLKDVKKGGNFEGLLSIQISDSFSKEHIYILAEILQHCDFIFTSEDGFKLMEEMDDLEIEDKVIVVIKSDASTELWIDGELQLDAKGFDSDSVDSTGYKGVLAGAFLAVLSMGQVEETAYDVAVQLGSKSLEDDGVEHLLKVKED
;
A
#
# COMPACT_ATOMS: atom_id res chain seq x y z
N MET A 1 -0.74 30.96 -17.88
CA MET A 1 -0.82 29.50 -18.10
C MET A 1 -2.29 29.16 -18.33
N ARG A 2 -2.65 28.39 -19.36
CA ARG A 2 -4.06 27.94 -19.50
C ARG A 2 -4.35 26.96 -18.37
N THR A 3 -5.45 27.15 -17.64
CA THR A 3 -5.91 26.21 -16.62
C THR A 3 -6.09 24.83 -17.25
N VAL A 4 -5.62 23.78 -16.59
CA VAL A 4 -5.81 22.38 -16.97
C VAL A 4 -6.82 21.75 -16.02
N ILE A 5 -7.52 20.72 -16.49
CA ILE A 5 -8.52 19.98 -15.71
C ILE A 5 -8.51 18.51 -16.15
N LEU A 6 -8.67 17.59 -15.20
CA LEU A 6 -8.84 16.16 -15.51
C LEU A 6 -10.24 15.88 -16.08
N LYS A 7 -10.36 14.81 -16.88
CA LYS A 7 -11.59 14.48 -17.59
C LYS A 7 -12.78 14.23 -16.65
N ASP A 8 -12.58 13.43 -15.63
CA ASP A 8 -13.54 13.14 -14.55
C ASP A 8 -13.89 14.38 -13.72
N ALA A 9 -12.91 15.22 -13.42
CA ALA A 9 -13.09 16.52 -12.77
C ALA A 9 -13.99 17.43 -13.61
N TYR A 10 -13.78 17.46 -14.93
CA TYR A 10 -14.61 18.22 -15.85
C TYR A 10 -16.06 17.70 -15.89
N ASP A 11 -16.25 16.38 -15.89
CA ASP A 11 -17.59 15.79 -15.90
C ASP A 11 -18.32 16.07 -14.57
N THR A 12 -17.60 16.04 -13.45
CA THR A 12 -18.12 16.43 -12.13
C THR A 12 -18.43 17.92 -12.06
N LEU A 13 -17.58 18.77 -12.63
CA LEU A 13 -17.79 20.22 -12.74
C LEU A 13 -19.11 20.54 -13.47
N VAL A 14 -19.34 19.90 -14.63
CA VAL A 14 -20.57 20.10 -15.42
C VAL A 14 -21.80 19.70 -14.61
N LYS A 15 -21.78 18.53 -13.97
CA LYS A 15 -22.86 18.06 -13.08
C LYS A 15 -23.11 19.04 -11.92
N ARG A 16 -22.04 19.57 -11.31
CA ARG A 16 -22.12 20.52 -10.19
C ARG A 16 -22.74 21.85 -10.63
N ILE A 17 -22.35 22.37 -11.79
CA ILE A 17 -22.93 23.58 -12.38
C ILE A 17 -24.43 23.41 -12.65
N GLU A 18 -24.84 22.28 -13.22
CA GLU A 18 -26.25 21.99 -13.46
C GLU A 18 -27.06 21.91 -12.17
N LYS A 19 -26.50 21.27 -11.13
CA LYS A 19 -27.09 21.21 -9.80
C LYS A 19 -27.28 22.61 -9.21
N ILE A 20 -26.25 23.45 -9.22
CA ILE A 20 -26.34 24.83 -8.70
C ILE A 20 -27.37 25.65 -9.48
N LYS A 21 -27.45 25.52 -10.81
CA LYS A 21 -28.50 26.18 -11.62
C LYS A 21 -29.90 25.74 -11.21
N LYS A 22 -30.08 24.47 -10.85
CA LYS A 22 -31.35 23.96 -10.30
C LYS A 22 -31.63 24.53 -8.91
N ASP A 23 -30.63 24.58 -8.04
CA ASP A 23 -30.74 25.10 -6.68
C ASP A 23 -31.09 26.61 -6.68
N ILE A 24 -30.50 27.40 -7.58
CA ILE A 24 -30.86 28.82 -7.79
C ILE A 24 -32.34 28.96 -8.17
N ARG A 25 -32.87 28.08 -9.04
CA ARG A 25 -34.29 28.10 -9.43
C ARG A 25 -35.21 27.76 -8.25
N LEU A 26 -34.81 26.82 -7.39
CA LEU A 26 -35.56 26.45 -6.20
C LEU A 26 -35.53 27.57 -5.17
N ASN A 27 -34.34 28.09 -4.86
CA ASN A 27 -34.15 29.20 -3.94
C ASN A 27 -34.89 30.48 -4.40
N SER A 28 -34.96 30.74 -5.71
CA SER A 28 -35.78 31.86 -6.23
C SER A 28 -37.27 31.71 -5.89
N LYS A 29 -37.80 30.49 -5.81
CA LYS A 29 -39.17 30.22 -5.35
C LYS A 29 -39.30 30.39 -3.83
N GLU A 30 -38.27 30.02 -3.07
CA GLU A 30 -38.22 30.26 -1.61
C GLU A 30 -38.25 31.75 -1.29
N ILE A 31 -37.44 32.56 -1.99
CA ILE A 31 -37.46 34.03 -1.88
C ILE A 31 -38.86 34.57 -2.19
N GLY A 32 -39.50 34.10 -3.27
CA GLY A 32 -40.86 34.50 -3.62
C GLY A 32 -41.87 34.21 -2.51
N ARG A 33 -41.81 33.00 -1.92
CA ARG A 33 -42.69 32.61 -0.80
C ARG A 33 -42.41 33.42 0.46
N ALA A 34 -41.15 33.62 0.82
CA ALA A 34 -40.78 34.43 1.97
C ALA A 34 -41.27 35.88 1.80
N ALA A 35 -41.19 36.42 0.57
CA ALA A 35 -41.68 37.75 0.28
C ALA A 35 -43.21 37.91 0.38
N GLU A 36 -43.98 36.83 0.27
CA GLU A 36 -45.44 36.82 0.46
C GLU A 36 -45.84 36.91 1.95
N LEU A 37 -44.94 36.64 2.90
CA LEU A 37 -45.22 36.57 4.33
C LEU A 37 -45.30 37.94 5.05
N GLY A 38 -45.19 39.06 4.34
CA GLY A 38 -45.44 40.40 4.88
C GLY A 38 -44.18 41.28 4.95
N ASP A 39 -43.92 41.88 6.12
CA ASP A 39 -42.88 42.92 6.26
C ASP A 39 -41.48 42.37 6.01
N LEU A 40 -40.91 42.72 4.85
CA LEU A 40 -39.58 42.30 4.41
C LEU A 40 -38.45 42.83 5.30
N SER A 41 -38.69 43.91 6.05
CA SER A 41 -37.63 44.55 6.85
C SER A 41 -37.27 43.80 8.12
N GLU A 42 -38.11 42.85 8.57
CA GLU A 42 -37.86 41.95 9.70
C GLU A 42 -37.86 40.46 9.30
N ASN A 43 -37.91 40.16 8.00
CA ASN A 43 -38.06 38.79 7.53
C ASN A 43 -36.72 38.06 7.40
N ALA A 44 -36.27 37.47 8.51
CA ALA A 44 -35.05 36.68 8.56
C ALA A 44 -34.99 35.54 7.53
N GLU A 45 -36.13 34.94 7.16
CA GLU A 45 -36.17 33.88 6.13
C GLU A 45 -35.91 34.45 4.72
N TYR A 46 -36.42 35.65 4.43
CA TYR A 46 -36.15 36.34 3.17
C TYR A 46 -34.67 36.73 3.05
N ASP A 47 -34.10 37.32 4.11
CA ASP A 47 -32.70 37.74 4.13
C ASP A 47 -31.75 36.53 3.97
N ALA A 48 -31.98 35.45 4.73
CA ALA A 48 -31.22 34.22 4.61
C ALA A 48 -31.34 33.58 3.20
N ALA A 49 -32.54 33.62 2.60
CA ALA A 49 -32.74 33.10 1.25
C ALA A 49 -32.01 33.94 0.18
N LYS A 50 -31.93 35.27 0.35
CA LYS A 50 -31.18 36.18 -0.53
C LYS A 50 -29.67 36.00 -0.38
N GLU A 51 -29.17 35.81 0.83
CA GLU A 51 -27.76 35.51 1.10
C GLU A 51 -27.34 34.20 0.42
N LYS A 52 -28.11 33.13 0.64
CA LYS A 52 -27.92 31.83 -0.05
C LYS A 52 -27.94 31.97 -1.57
N GLN A 53 -28.81 32.82 -2.12
CA GLN A 53 -28.85 33.09 -3.56
C GLN A 53 -27.54 33.71 -4.05
N SER A 54 -27.01 34.68 -3.30
CA SER A 54 -25.75 35.36 -3.61
C SER A 54 -24.58 34.38 -3.59
N GLU A 55 -24.52 33.50 -2.59
CA GLU A 55 -23.53 32.43 -2.51
C GLU A 55 -23.61 31.49 -3.72
N LEU A 56 -24.82 31.01 -4.07
CA LEU A 56 -25.00 30.13 -5.22
C LEU A 56 -24.55 30.77 -6.53
N PHE A 57 -24.85 32.05 -6.77
CA PHE A 57 -24.37 32.76 -7.96
C PHE A 57 -22.85 32.98 -7.94
N SER A 58 -22.28 33.27 -6.78
CA SER A 58 -20.83 33.41 -6.62
C SER A 58 -20.10 32.10 -6.98
N THR A 59 -20.53 30.98 -6.38
CA THR A 59 -20.00 29.65 -6.70
C THR A 59 -20.22 29.30 -8.17
N LEU A 60 -21.41 29.55 -8.72
CA LEU A 60 -21.68 29.28 -10.14
C LEU A 60 -20.72 30.04 -11.06
N ASN A 61 -20.55 31.34 -10.83
CA ASN A 61 -19.66 32.17 -11.62
C ASN A 61 -18.22 31.68 -11.54
N ASN A 62 -17.75 31.29 -10.35
CA ASN A 62 -16.41 30.74 -10.17
C ASN A 62 -16.24 29.44 -10.95
N LEU A 63 -17.14 28.46 -10.78
CA LEU A 63 -17.05 27.17 -11.47
C LEU A 63 -17.15 27.29 -13.00
N GLU A 64 -17.98 28.21 -13.51
CA GLU A 64 -18.10 28.44 -14.96
C GLU A 64 -16.79 28.97 -15.58
N THR A 65 -15.87 29.55 -14.80
CA THR A 65 -14.55 29.96 -15.31
C THR A 65 -13.70 28.77 -15.75
N TYR A 66 -13.88 27.60 -15.13
CA TYR A 66 -13.13 26.38 -15.41
C TYR A 66 -13.62 25.64 -16.66
N LEU A 67 -14.79 25.98 -17.21
CA LEU A 67 -15.31 25.36 -18.45
C LEU A 67 -14.42 25.60 -19.68
N LYS A 68 -13.51 26.57 -19.61
CA LYS A 68 -12.53 26.89 -20.66
C LYS A 68 -11.16 26.22 -20.44
N ALA A 69 -11.02 25.44 -19.37
CA ALA A 69 -9.78 24.73 -19.06
C ALA A 69 -9.44 23.70 -20.15
N ARG A 70 -8.15 23.43 -20.30
CA ARG A 70 -7.65 22.37 -21.18
C ARG A 70 -7.85 21.03 -20.48
N LEU A 71 -8.60 20.14 -21.14
CA LEU A 71 -8.83 18.80 -20.66
C LEU A 71 -7.58 17.92 -20.81
N ILE A 72 -7.30 17.12 -19.77
CA ILE A 72 -6.24 16.10 -19.73
C ILE A 72 -6.92 14.75 -19.48
N GLU A 73 -6.66 13.78 -20.36
CA GLU A 73 -7.12 12.40 -20.19
C GLU A 73 -6.05 11.58 -19.46
N GLU A 74 -6.46 10.48 -18.83
CA GLU A 74 -5.58 9.61 -18.04
C GLU A 74 -4.34 9.15 -18.83
N LYS A 75 -4.54 8.72 -20.07
CA LYS A 75 -3.47 8.28 -20.99
C LYS A 75 -2.45 9.37 -21.34
N ASP A 76 -2.80 10.64 -21.14
CA ASP A 76 -1.94 11.79 -21.43
C ASP A 76 -1.14 12.24 -20.19
N ILE A 77 -1.36 11.61 -19.03
CA ILE A 77 -0.66 11.91 -17.79
C ILE A 77 0.76 11.35 -17.86
N ASN A 78 1.74 12.22 -17.67
CA ASN A 78 3.14 11.82 -17.62
C ASN A 78 3.50 11.25 -16.25
N THR A 79 3.90 9.98 -16.20
CA THR A 79 4.28 9.27 -14.97
C THR A 79 5.80 9.10 -14.80
N GLU A 80 6.61 9.52 -15.78
CA GLU A 80 8.08 9.50 -15.67
C GLU A 80 8.60 10.46 -14.57
N VAL A 81 7.81 11.49 -14.30
CA VAL A 81 8.02 12.47 -13.24
C VAL A 81 6.69 12.79 -12.60
N VAL A 82 6.72 13.29 -11.37
CA VAL A 82 5.53 13.84 -10.73
C VAL A 82 5.01 15.00 -11.57
N SER A 83 3.76 14.91 -12.00
CA SER A 83 3.15 15.89 -12.90
C SER A 83 1.66 16.08 -12.55
N PHE A 84 0.99 16.98 -13.27
CA PHE A 84 -0.45 17.17 -13.06
C PHE A 84 -1.21 15.88 -13.41
N GLY A 85 -2.06 15.44 -12.49
CA GLY A 85 -2.82 14.20 -12.62
C GLY A 85 -2.09 12.97 -12.09
N THR A 86 -0.88 13.07 -11.56
CA THR A 86 -0.23 11.89 -10.97
C THR A 86 -0.67 11.66 -9.53
N ARG A 87 -0.91 10.41 -9.17
CA ARG A 87 -0.89 9.93 -7.79
C ARG A 87 0.54 9.55 -7.43
N VAL A 88 1.02 10.08 -6.31
CA VAL A 88 2.41 9.92 -5.86
C VAL A 88 2.41 9.28 -4.49
N LYS A 89 3.04 8.11 -4.36
CA LYS A 89 3.31 7.49 -3.06
C LYS A 89 4.69 7.92 -2.57
N LEU A 90 4.72 8.46 -1.36
CA LEU A 90 5.91 8.97 -0.71
C LEU A 90 6.16 8.22 0.58
N PHE A 91 7.41 7.87 0.83
CA PHE A 91 7.85 7.45 2.16
C PHE A 91 8.38 8.68 2.90
N ASP A 92 7.68 9.10 3.96
CA ASP A 92 8.11 10.14 4.88
C ASP A 92 9.26 9.58 5.73
N MET A 93 10.48 10.00 5.42
CA MET A 93 11.69 9.51 6.10
C MET A 93 11.83 10.08 7.51
N ASN A 94 11.09 11.12 7.89
CA ASN A 94 11.09 11.65 9.25
C ASN A 94 10.13 10.86 10.15
N ARG A 95 9.03 10.37 9.58
CA ARG A 95 7.98 9.65 10.33
C ARG A 95 7.97 8.15 10.09
N HIS A 96 8.79 7.65 9.17
CA HIS A 96 8.80 6.29 8.63
C HIS A 96 7.38 5.79 8.30
N LYS A 97 6.62 6.57 7.51
CA LYS A 97 5.25 6.25 7.09
C LYS A 97 5.04 6.57 5.62
N VAL A 98 4.20 5.80 4.94
CA VAL A 98 3.82 6.10 3.56
C VAL A 98 2.60 7.00 3.52
N VAL A 99 2.72 8.08 2.76
CA VAL A 99 1.62 8.99 2.41
C VAL A 99 1.39 8.94 0.90
N SER A 100 0.14 9.14 0.48
CA SER A 100 -0.24 9.18 -0.93
C SER A 100 -0.95 10.48 -1.20
N TYR A 101 -0.55 11.17 -2.28
CA TYR A 101 -1.14 12.44 -2.68
C TYR A 101 -1.50 12.41 -4.16
N VAL A 102 -2.61 13.06 -4.50
CA VAL A 102 -2.92 13.36 -5.90
C VAL A 102 -2.44 14.77 -6.20
N VAL A 103 -1.50 14.90 -7.15
CA VAL A 103 -0.99 16.21 -7.58
C VAL A 103 -1.91 16.76 -8.65
N ALA A 104 -2.76 17.72 -8.28
CA ALA A 104 -3.79 18.27 -9.15
C ALA A 104 -3.86 19.80 -9.08
N GLY A 105 -4.87 20.37 -9.72
CA GLY A 105 -5.11 21.81 -9.75
C GLY A 105 -6.10 22.26 -8.69
N PRO A 106 -6.33 23.59 -8.60
CA PRO A 106 -7.34 24.15 -7.71
C PRO A 106 -8.75 23.63 -7.99
N VAL A 107 -9.04 23.25 -9.25
CA VAL A 107 -10.37 22.76 -9.65
C VAL A 107 -10.66 21.41 -9.04
N GLU A 108 -9.73 20.45 -9.15
CA GLU A 108 -9.88 19.13 -8.54
C GLU A 108 -9.97 19.23 -7.02
N PHE A 109 -9.20 20.14 -6.42
CA PHE A 109 -9.25 20.42 -4.98
C PHE A 109 -10.63 20.99 -4.56
N GLU A 110 -11.15 21.98 -5.27
CA GLU A 110 -12.45 22.61 -4.98
C GLU A 110 -13.63 21.64 -5.18
N LEU A 111 -13.49 20.67 -6.10
CA LEU A 111 -14.49 19.65 -6.36
C LEU A 111 -14.36 18.41 -5.47
N GLU A 112 -13.27 18.29 -4.70
CA GLU A 112 -12.97 17.17 -3.80
C GLU A 112 -13.12 15.79 -4.45
N ILE A 113 -12.68 15.66 -5.70
CA ILE A 113 -12.90 14.43 -6.50
C ILE A 113 -11.98 13.27 -6.11
N TYR A 114 -10.90 13.55 -5.38
CA TYR A 114 -9.96 12.55 -4.90
C TYR A 114 -9.62 12.78 -3.43
N PRO A 115 -9.23 11.72 -2.71
CA PRO A 115 -8.64 11.88 -1.39
C PRO A 115 -7.26 12.54 -1.48
N SER A 116 -6.92 13.33 -0.45
CA SER A 116 -5.57 13.85 -0.22
C SER A 116 -4.98 14.61 -1.43
N ILE A 117 -5.74 15.54 -2.00
CA ILE A 117 -5.29 16.38 -3.11
C ILE A 117 -4.23 17.38 -2.64
N VAL A 118 -3.13 17.46 -3.37
CA VAL A 118 -2.08 18.47 -3.24
C VAL A 118 -2.07 19.31 -4.50
N THR A 119 -2.34 20.61 -4.35
CA THR A 119 -2.29 21.50 -5.51
C THR A 119 -0.86 21.73 -5.97
N PHE A 120 -0.63 21.79 -7.28
CA PHE A 120 0.70 22.08 -7.85
C PHE A 120 1.27 23.45 -7.41
N THR A 121 0.43 24.33 -6.87
CA THR A 121 0.83 25.65 -6.32
C THR A 121 1.22 25.62 -4.85
N SER A 122 0.92 24.54 -4.11
CA SER A 122 1.30 24.40 -2.71
C SER A 122 2.81 24.14 -2.55
N PRO A 123 3.43 24.42 -1.38
CA PRO A 123 4.84 24.10 -1.14
C PRO A 123 5.18 22.63 -1.39
N LEU A 124 4.30 21.70 -0.96
CA LEU A 124 4.45 20.28 -1.20
C LEU A 124 4.37 19.94 -2.70
N GLY A 125 3.36 20.47 -3.40
CA GLY A 125 3.21 20.26 -4.85
C GLY A 125 4.41 20.81 -5.63
N GLN A 126 4.89 22.00 -5.30
CA GLN A 126 6.07 22.61 -5.93
C GLN A 126 7.35 21.83 -5.66
N GLY A 127 7.51 21.28 -4.45
CA GLY A 127 8.65 20.43 -4.10
C GLY A 127 8.67 19.09 -4.83
N LEU A 128 7.49 18.56 -5.19
CA LEU A 128 7.34 17.26 -5.84
C LEU A 128 7.38 17.33 -7.38
N ILE A 129 6.86 18.39 -8.00
CA ILE A 129 6.74 18.44 -9.47
C ILE A 129 8.09 18.29 -10.17
N GLY A 130 8.12 17.45 -11.20
CA GLY A 130 9.31 17.16 -11.99
C GLY A 130 10.29 16.20 -11.34
N LYS A 131 10.02 15.73 -10.11
CA LYS A 131 10.83 14.73 -9.41
C LYS A 131 10.50 13.33 -9.91
N LYS A 132 11.48 12.44 -9.84
CA LYS A 132 11.37 11.07 -10.36
C LYS A 132 11.17 10.06 -9.24
N LYS A 133 10.60 8.91 -9.60
CA LYS A 133 10.59 7.71 -8.77
C LYS A 133 12.02 7.37 -8.31
N GLY A 134 12.18 7.01 -7.03
CA GLY A 134 13.46 6.71 -6.38
C GLY A 134 14.23 7.94 -5.89
N GLN A 135 13.77 9.17 -6.19
CA GLN A 135 14.43 10.37 -5.68
C GLN A 135 14.03 10.66 -4.23
N VAL A 136 15.03 11.06 -3.44
CA VAL A 136 14.84 11.70 -2.14
C VAL A 136 14.74 13.21 -2.33
N VAL A 137 13.72 13.83 -1.72
CA VAL A 137 13.43 15.26 -1.82
C VAL A 137 13.26 15.88 -0.44
N ASP A 138 13.95 16.99 -0.20
CA ASP A 138 13.77 17.82 0.98
C ASP A 138 12.83 18.97 0.61
N ILE A 139 11.70 19.06 1.32
CA ILE A 139 10.64 20.04 1.05
C ILE A 139 10.43 20.91 2.29
N GLU A 140 10.55 22.23 2.10
CA GLU A 140 10.21 23.22 3.13
C GLU A 140 8.69 23.33 3.26
N LEU A 141 8.14 22.80 4.34
CA LEU A 141 6.75 23.00 4.75
C LEU A 141 6.69 24.11 5.81
N PRO A 142 5.53 24.77 6.01
CA PRO A 142 5.43 25.96 6.87
C PRO A 142 6.04 25.85 8.26
N ASN A 143 6.08 24.64 8.84
CA ASN A 143 6.55 24.41 10.22
C ASN A 143 7.81 23.52 10.30
N GLN A 144 8.22 22.88 9.21
CA GLN A 144 9.32 21.92 9.22
C GLN A 144 9.82 21.63 7.81
N THR A 145 11.08 21.20 7.70
CA THR A 145 11.56 20.54 6.47
C THR A 145 11.23 19.06 6.58
N SER A 146 10.50 18.54 5.60
CA SER A 146 10.19 17.11 5.49
C SER A 146 11.00 16.49 4.36
N ARG A 147 11.58 15.33 4.65
CA ARG A 147 12.34 14.53 3.69
C ARG A 147 11.48 13.36 3.22
N PHE A 148 11.28 13.26 1.91
CA PHE A 148 10.46 12.21 1.29
C PHE A 148 11.27 11.41 0.26
N LEU A 149 11.09 10.10 0.25
CA LEU A 149 11.48 9.22 -0.86
C LEU A 149 10.26 8.98 -1.75
N ILE A 150 10.39 9.18 -3.06
CA ILE A 150 9.31 8.93 -4.01
C ILE A 150 9.27 7.45 -4.37
N LEU A 151 8.29 6.72 -3.84
CA LEU A 151 8.14 5.28 -4.04
C LEU A 151 7.45 4.93 -5.35
N ASN A 152 6.39 5.64 -5.71
CA ASN A 152 5.63 5.35 -6.94
C ASN A 152 5.04 6.63 -7.54
N ILE A 153 4.89 6.62 -8.87
CA ILE A 153 4.21 7.65 -9.65
C ILE A 153 3.31 6.93 -10.64
N GLU A 154 2.01 7.14 -10.52
CA GLU A 154 1.00 6.50 -11.36
C GLU A 154 -0.04 7.53 -11.81
N PRO A 155 -0.77 7.30 -12.91
CA PRO A 155 -1.85 8.21 -13.27
C PRO A 155 -2.95 8.13 -12.22
N VAL A 156 -3.60 9.25 -11.92
CA VAL A 156 -4.78 9.21 -11.07
C VAL A 156 -5.94 8.60 -11.86
N THR A 157 -6.60 7.62 -11.25
CA THR A 157 -7.75 6.91 -11.78
C THR A 157 -8.93 7.02 -10.80
N GLU A 158 -10.16 7.02 -11.33
CA GLU A 158 -11.36 6.82 -10.49
C GLU A 158 -11.44 5.37 -9.99
N GLU A 159 -10.99 4.42 -10.82
CA GLU A 159 -11.00 2.99 -10.52
C GLU A 159 -9.77 2.62 -9.68
N GLY A 160 -9.95 1.79 -8.64
CA GLY A 160 -8.85 1.25 -7.84
C GLY A 160 -7.96 0.30 -8.64
N PRO A 161 -6.92 -0.29 -8.02
CA PRO A 161 -6.07 -1.25 -8.72
C PRO A 161 -6.91 -2.44 -9.19
N THR A 162 -6.70 -2.86 -10.44
CA THR A 162 -7.47 -3.94 -11.08
C THR A 162 -6.84 -5.32 -10.92
N HIS A 163 -5.56 -5.37 -10.54
CA HIS A 163 -4.83 -6.59 -10.22
C HIS A 163 -3.75 -6.30 -9.16
N PRO A 164 -3.37 -7.31 -8.35
CA PRO A 164 -2.23 -7.20 -7.44
C PRO A 164 -0.91 -7.18 -8.23
N ASP A 165 0.09 -6.50 -7.66
CA ASP A 165 1.49 -6.58 -8.10
C ASP A 165 2.31 -7.57 -7.24
N LEU A 166 1.84 -7.87 -6.02
CA LEU A 166 2.45 -8.83 -5.09
C LEU A 166 1.41 -9.83 -4.58
N LEU A 167 1.69 -11.13 -4.73
CA LEU A 167 0.96 -12.22 -4.11
C LEU A 167 1.73 -12.73 -2.89
N ILE A 168 1.03 -12.98 -1.80
CA ILE A 168 1.60 -13.54 -0.56
C ILE A 168 0.86 -14.83 -0.27
N LEU A 169 1.59 -15.94 -0.22
CA LEU A 169 1.03 -17.26 -0.04
C LEU A 169 1.55 -17.87 1.25
N GLY A 170 0.64 -18.27 2.15
CA GLY A 170 1.02 -18.85 3.42
C GLY A 170 -0.09 -18.84 4.47
N HIS A 171 0.26 -19.23 5.70
CA HIS A 171 -0.68 -19.31 6.81
C HIS A 171 -0.95 -17.94 7.45
N ALA A 172 -2.23 -17.68 7.73
CA ALA A 172 -2.71 -16.59 8.58
C ALA A 172 -3.56 -17.18 9.71
N GLY A 173 -3.39 -16.68 10.93
CA GLY A 173 -3.95 -17.29 12.12
C GLY A 173 -3.85 -16.38 13.34
N TYR A 174 -3.64 -17.00 14.49
CA TYR A 174 -3.46 -16.32 15.76
C TYR A 174 -2.17 -16.76 16.43
N ASP A 175 -1.41 -15.80 16.93
CA ASP A 175 -0.23 -16.02 17.76
C ASP A 175 -0.52 -15.63 19.21
N VAL A 176 0.21 -16.20 20.15
CA VAL A 176 0.05 -15.91 21.58
C VAL A 176 1.15 -14.96 22.02
N SER A 177 0.78 -13.79 22.56
CA SER A 177 1.76 -12.84 23.07
C SER A 177 2.57 -13.45 24.22
N ASP A 178 3.90 -13.28 24.18
CA ASP A 178 4.83 -13.70 25.25
C ASP A 178 5.46 -12.49 25.97
N SER A 179 4.75 -11.35 26.00
CA SER A 179 5.21 -10.07 26.54
C SER A 179 5.38 -10.04 28.07
N GLY A 180 5.52 -11.20 28.72
CA GLY A 180 5.77 -11.34 30.16
C GLY A 180 4.62 -10.87 31.06
N SER A 181 3.47 -10.47 30.48
CA SER A 181 2.26 -10.11 31.21
C SER A 181 1.49 -11.36 31.65
N SER A 182 0.75 -11.27 32.75
CA SER A 182 0.01 -12.41 33.34
C SER A 182 -1.20 -12.88 32.52
N GLU A 183 -1.61 -12.14 31.48
CA GLU A 183 -2.73 -12.47 30.60
C GLU A 183 -2.23 -12.74 29.18
N LYS A 184 -2.26 -14.02 28.77
CA LYS A 184 -2.02 -14.43 27.38
C LYS A 184 -3.11 -13.84 26.49
N LYS A 185 -2.73 -13.03 25.50
CA LYS A 185 -3.64 -12.49 24.49
C LYS A 185 -3.42 -13.23 23.17
N ASN A 186 -4.51 -13.63 22.52
CA ASN A 186 -4.45 -14.06 21.13
C ASN A 186 -4.34 -12.81 20.26
N LEU A 187 -3.23 -12.70 19.54
CA LEU A 187 -2.97 -11.65 18.55
C LEU A 187 -3.17 -12.22 17.16
N LEU A 188 -3.53 -11.37 16.20
CA LEU A 188 -3.56 -11.79 14.80
C LEU A 188 -2.12 -12.03 14.34
N GLY A 189 -1.92 -13.12 13.62
CA GLY A 189 -0.57 -13.60 13.34
C GLY A 189 -0.49 -14.60 12.21
N GLY A 190 0.63 -15.31 12.17
CA GLY A 190 0.99 -16.19 11.07
C GLY A 190 1.85 -15.50 9.99
N PRO A 191 2.78 -16.24 9.35
CA PRO A 191 3.75 -15.68 8.42
C PRO A 191 3.16 -14.87 7.25
N ALA A 192 2.05 -15.32 6.66
CA ALA A 192 1.41 -14.59 5.56
C ALA A 192 0.67 -13.35 6.05
N TYR A 193 0.11 -13.36 7.27
CA TYR A 193 -0.50 -12.18 7.86
C TYR A 193 0.54 -11.09 8.11
N TYR A 194 1.67 -11.43 8.74
CA TYR A 194 2.77 -10.47 8.99
C TYR A 194 3.33 -9.89 7.70
N THR A 195 3.56 -10.75 6.70
CA THR A 195 3.98 -10.31 5.36
C THR A 195 2.93 -9.40 4.73
N GLY A 196 1.66 -9.77 4.85
CA GLY A 196 0.52 -8.99 4.39
C GLY A 196 0.49 -7.60 5.02
N VAL A 197 0.70 -7.48 6.33
CA VAL A 197 0.76 -6.21 7.04
C VAL A 197 1.90 -5.33 6.51
N GLY A 198 3.12 -5.87 6.44
CA GLY A 198 4.28 -5.12 5.93
C GLY A 198 4.07 -4.61 4.50
N ALA A 199 3.52 -5.45 3.63
CA ALA A 199 3.22 -5.07 2.26
C ALA A 199 2.10 -4.04 2.16
N SER A 200 1.01 -4.24 2.91
CA SER A 200 -0.21 -3.42 2.83
C SER A 200 -0.05 -2.04 3.46
N SER A 201 0.89 -1.88 4.39
CA SER A 201 1.28 -0.56 4.92
C SER A 201 1.89 0.34 3.83
N LEU A 202 2.44 -0.24 2.75
CA LEU A 202 3.10 0.48 1.65
C LEU A 202 2.27 0.48 0.36
N SER A 203 1.61 -0.63 0.03
CA SER A 203 0.92 -0.86 -1.25
C SER A 203 -0.51 -1.37 -1.06
N ASP A 204 -1.43 -0.88 -1.87
CA ASP A 204 -2.79 -1.39 -2.03
C ASP A 204 -2.88 -2.46 -3.13
N ARG A 205 -1.74 -2.83 -3.74
CA ARG A 205 -1.63 -3.82 -4.83
C ARG A 205 -1.09 -5.16 -4.34
N THR A 206 -1.48 -5.55 -3.14
CA THR A 206 -1.07 -6.81 -2.50
C THR A 206 -2.27 -7.72 -2.41
N ALA A 207 -2.13 -9.02 -2.68
CA ALA A 207 -3.15 -10.03 -2.39
C ALA A 207 -2.58 -11.12 -1.49
N ILE A 208 -3.38 -11.59 -0.54
CA ILE A 208 -3.01 -12.68 0.37
C ILE A 208 -3.79 -13.92 -0.05
N ILE A 209 -3.06 -15.01 -0.28
CA ILE A 209 -3.56 -16.33 -0.62
C ILE A 209 -3.39 -17.22 0.61
N THR A 210 -4.50 -17.52 1.28
CA THR A 210 -4.50 -18.25 2.54
C THR A 210 -5.80 -19.00 2.73
N SER A 211 -5.83 -19.95 3.67
CA SER A 211 -7.03 -20.66 4.08
C SER A 211 -7.26 -20.45 5.57
N ILE A 212 -8.48 -20.06 5.94
CA ILE A 212 -8.86 -19.86 7.34
C ILE A 212 -10.15 -20.60 7.67
N LYS A 213 -10.34 -20.96 8.93
CA LYS A 213 -11.59 -21.56 9.39
C LYS A 213 -12.76 -20.58 9.24
N LYS A 214 -13.93 -21.14 8.92
CA LYS A 214 -15.18 -20.39 8.69
C LYS A 214 -15.67 -19.60 9.90
N ASP A 215 -15.26 -19.97 11.11
CA ASP A 215 -15.65 -19.31 12.36
C ASP A 215 -14.67 -18.23 12.82
N HIS A 216 -13.59 -17.97 12.06
CA HIS A 216 -12.60 -16.93 12.35
C HIS A 216 -12.99 -15.56 11.72
N ASP A 217 -14.16 -15.01 12.11
CA ASP A 217 -14.69 -13.75 11.57
C ASP A 217 -13.74 -12.55 11.76
N GLU A 218 -13.02 -12.50 12.89
CA GLU A 218 -12.09 -11.41 13.20
C GLU A 218 -10.85 -11.45 12.29
N LEU A 219 -10.27 -12.64 12.08
CA LEU A 219 -9.16 -12.84 11.16
C LEU A 219 -9.55 -12.53 9.72
N TYR A 220 -10.74 -12.96 9.28
CA TYR A 220 -11.24 -12.62 7.95
C TYR A 220 -11.35 -11.10 7.76
N LYS A 221 -11.93 -10.38 8.74
CA LYS A 221 -12.02 -8.91 8.70
C LYS A 221 -10.66 -8.25 8.67
N ALA A 222 -9.70 -8.77 9.43
CA ALA A 222 -8.34 -8.25 9.44
C ALA A 222 -7.69 -8.42 8.07
N LEU A 223 -7.70 -9.62 7.49
CA LEU A 223 -7.16 -9.90 6.15
C LEU A 223 -7.84 -9.04 5.07
N ASN A 224 -9.16 -8.90 5.13
CA ASN A 224 -9.94 -8.04 4.22
C ASN A 224 -9.61 -6.55 4.38
N ASN A 225 -9.05 -6.12 5.52
CA ASN A 225 -8.59 -4.75 5.70
C ASN A 225 -7.16 -4.52 5.18
N LEU A 226 -6.36 -5.59 5.04
CA LEU A 226 -5.01 -5.51 4.46
C LEU A 226 -5.07 -5.32 2.95
N SER A 227 -6.00 -6.01 2.28
CA SER A 227 -6.03 -6.07 0.83
C SER A 227 -7.42 -5.79 0.27
N VAL A 228 -7.47 -5.08 -0.86
CA VAL A 228 -8.70 -4.98 -1.68
C VAL A 228 -8.92 -6.23 -2.55
N PHE A 229 -7.92 -7.11 -2.64
CA PHE A 229 -7.89 -8.35 -3.40
C PHE A 229 -8.10 -9.55 -2.47
N VAL A 230 -9.36 -9.84 -2.17
CA VAL A 230 -9.75 -10.79 -1.11
C VAL A 230 -10.15 -12.17 -1.62
N ASP A 231 -10.22 -12.35 -2.94
CA ASP A 231 -10.60 -13.64 -3.55
C ASP A 231 -9.57 -14.75 -3.31
N GLY A 232 -8.36 -14.40 -2.84
CA GLY A 232 -7.35 -15.36 -2.39
C GLY A 232 -7.59 -15.94 -0.99
N ILE A 233 -8.56 -15.42 -0.23
CA ILE A 233 -8.86 -15.87 1.13
C ILE A 233 -9.92 -16.98 1.08
N ASN A 234 -9.49 -18.22 1.26
CA ASN A 234 -10.37 -19.38 1.26
C ASN A 234 -10.94 -19.65 2.66
N LEU A 235 -12.24 -19.97 2.73
CA LEU A 235 -12.90 -20.39 3.97
C LEU A 235 -13.06 -21.91 3.97
N SER A 236 -12.17 -22.62 4.67
CA SER A 236 -12.09 -24.07 4.69
C SER A 236 -12.02 -24.62 6.11
N ASP A 237 -12.41 -25.88 6.30
CA ASP A 237 -12.17 -26.57 7.57
C ASP A 237 -10.69 -27.02 7.70
N ASP A 238 -9.95 -27.01 6.59
CA ASP A 238 -8.51 -27.27 6.52
C ASP A 238 -7.74 -25.96 6.23
N GLU A 239 -7.08 -25.43 7.26
CA GLU A 239 -6.31 -24.16 7.24
C GLU A 239 -5.05 -24.23 6.36
N ASP A 240 -4.67 -25.42 5.88
CA ASP A 240 -3.52 -25.61 5.00
C ASP A 240 -3.89 -25.84 3.53
N SER A 241 -5.18 -25.81 3.19
CA SER A 241 -5.70 -26.16 1.86
C SER A 241 -5.76 -24.98 0.88
N PHE A 242 -4.63 -24.30 0.64
CA PHE A 242 -4.55 -23.20 -0.32
C PHE A 242 -3.75 -23.55 -1.58
N SER A 243 -4.25 -23.10 -2.73
CA SER A 243 -3.63 -23.23 -4.04
C SER A 243 -3.90 -21.99 -4.90
N ILE A 244 -2.88 -21.54 -5.64
CA ILE A 244 -3.03 -20.48 -6.64
C ILE A 244 -3.90 -20.92 -7.83
N THR A 245 -4.12 -22.22 -8.04
CA THR A 245 -5.07 -22.68 -9.08
C THR A 245 -6.51 -22.30 -8.79
N ASP A 246 -6.81 -21.94 -7.54
CA ASP A 246 -8.16 -21.67 -7.07
C ASP A 246 -8.48 -20.16 -7.06
N ILE A 247 -7.52 -19.31 -7.46
CA ILE A 247 -7.66 -17.85 -7.42
C ILE A 247 -7.90 -17.24 -8.81
N PRO A 248 -8.38 -15.99 -8.90
CA PRO A 248 -8.70 -15.35 -10.17
C PRO A 248 -7.50 -15.25 -11.11
N SER A 249 -7.72 -15.44 -12.41
CA SER A 249 -6.66 -15.38 -13.43
C SER A 249 -5.91 -14.04 -13.48
N GLU A 250 -6.55 -12.98 -13.01
CA GLU A 250 -6.01 -11.63 -12.92
C GLU A 250 -4.82 -11.55 -11.96
N TYR A 251 -4.76 -12.42 -10.95
CA TYR A 251 -3.67 -12.45 -9.97
C TYR A 251 -2.39 -12.99 -10.59
N HIS A 252 -2.48 -13.77 -11.68
CA HIS A 252 -1.31 -14.28 -12.38
C HIS A 252 -0.46 -13.18 -13.02
N ASN A 253 -1.00 -11.96 -13.18
CA ASN A 253 -0.27 -10.78 -13.66
C ASN A 253 0.59 -10.11 -12.58
N ALA A 254 0.57 -10.61 -11.34
CA ALA A 254 1.41 -10.08 -10.28
C ALA A 254 2.89 -10.24 -10.65
N LYS A 255 3.69 -9.24 -10.28
CA LYS A 255 5.12 -9.18 -10.57
C LYS A 255 5.93 -10.08 -9.64
N TYR A 256 5.42 -10.30 -8.43
CA TYR A 256 6.06 -11.07 -7.38
C TYR A 256 5.07 -12.04 -6.74
N LEU A 257 5.54 -13.25 -6.43
CA LEU A 257 4.87 -14.20 -5.56
C LEU A 257 5.80 -14.55 -4.42
N HIS A 258 5.36 -14.29 -3.20
CA HIS A 258 6.07 -14.64 -1.98
C HIS A 258 5.46 -15.86 -1.33
N ILE A 259 6.29 -16.87 -1.08
CA ILE A 259 5.96 -18.04 -0.29
C ILE A 259 6.44 -17.78 1.15
N SER A 260 5.50 -17.49 2.03
CA SER A 260 5.79 -17.24 3.44
C SER A 260 6.30 -18.50 4.14
N GLU A 261 6.87 -18.29 5.33
CA GLU A 261 7.45 -19.34 6.16
C GLU A 261 6.47 -20.48 6.44
N ALA A 262 6.90 -21.71 6.16
CA ALA A 262 6.17 -22.96 6.41
C ALA A 262 7.13 -24.16 6.34
N PRO A 263 6.70 -25.38 6.69
CA PRO A 263 7.48 -26.59 6.45
C PRO A 263 7.90 -26.73 4.96
N PRO A 264 9.14 -27.12 4.64
CA PRO A 264 9.64 -27.14 3.26
C PRO A 264 8.84 -28.02 2.31
N ASP A 265 8.30 -29.15 2.78
CA ASP A 265 7.43 -30.02 1.99
C ASP A 265 6.13 -29.30 1.56
N LYS A 266 5.55 -28.47 2.43
CA LYS A 266 4.40 -27.62 2.12
C LYS A 266 4.77 -26.52 1.11
N GLN A 267 5.89 -25.82 1.34
CA GLN A 267 6.36 -24.78 0.41
C GLN A 267 6.64 -25.35 -0.99
N LEU A 268 7.25 -26.54 -1.08
CA LEU A 268 7.48 -27.23 -2.34
C LEU A 268 6.17 -27.62 -3.03
N GLN A 269 5.17 -28.07 -2.26
CA GLN A 269 3.85 -28.39 -2.81
C GLN A 269 3.19 -27.13 -3.42
N TRP A 270 3.21 -26.01 -2.71
CA TRP A 270 2.67 -24.76 -3.24
C TRP A 270 3.41 -24.28 -4.49
N LEU A 271 4.75 -24.35 -4.50
CA LEU A 271 5.55 -24.03 -5.68
C LEU A 271 5.18 -24.92 -6.87
N LYS A 272 4.94 -26.22 -6.64
CA LYS A 272 4.49 -27.15 -7.68
C LYS A 272 3.11 -26.78 -8.22
N ASP A 273 2.21 -26.33 -7.36
CA ASP A 273 0.86 -25.93 -7.78
C ASP A 273 0.87 -24.61 -8.56
N VAL A 274 1.73 -23.66 -8.19
CA VAL A 274 2.02 -22.45 -8.99
C VAL A 274 2.51 -22.81 -10.39
N LYS A 275 3.45 -23.74 -10.49
CA LYS A 275 4.00 -24.17 -11.77
C LYS A 275 3.01 -24.97 -12.62
N LYS A 276 2.18 -25.81 -12.01
CA LYS A 276 1.12 -26.55 -12.72
C LYS A 276 0.05 -25.62 -13.28
N GLY A 277 -0.24 -24.51 -12.60
CA GLY A 277 -1.14 -23.47 -13.08
C GLY A 277 -0.64 -22.78 -14.36
N GLY A 278 0.65 -22.90 -14.69
CA GLY A 278 1.25 -22.59 -15.98
C GLY A 278 1.24 -21.13 -16.42
N ASN A 279 0.73 -20.21 -15.59
CA ASN A 279 0.39 -18.85 -15.99
C ASN A 279 1.04 -17.75 -15.14
N PHE A 280 1.78 -18.09 -14.07
CA PHE A 280 2.51 -17.10 -13.29
C PHE A 280 3.95 -16.94 -13.84
N GLU A 281 4.27 -15.75 -14.32
CA GLU A 281 5.58 -15.40 -14.91
C GLU A 281 6.39 -14.42 -14.05
N GLY A 282 5.86 -14.04 -12.88
CA GLY A 282 6.54 -13.13 -11.96
C GLY A 282 7.73 -13.77 -11.23
N LEU A 283 8.48 -12.93 -10.51
CA LEU A 283 9.62 -13.35 -9.70
C LEU A 283 9.14 -14.05 -8.43
N LEU A 284 9.90 -15.06 -8.00
CA LEU A 284 9.57 -15.91 -6.88
C LEU A 284 10.40 -15.52 -5.67
N SER A 285 9.70 -15.28 -4.56
CA SER A 285 10.29 -15.00 -3.26
C SER A 285 9.90 -16.08 -2.26
N ILE A 286 10.79 -16.40 -1.31
CA ILE A 286 10.51 -17.33 -0.23
C ILE A 286 11.08 -16.84 1.11
N GLN A 287 10.37 -17.12 2.19
CA GLN A 287 10.90 -17.03 3.55
C GLN A 287 11.15 -18.43 4.12
N ILE A 288 12.36 -18.69 4.60
CA ILE A 288 12.76 -19.99 5.15
C ILE A 288 13.04 -19.90 6.66
N SER A 289 12.80 -21.01 7.37
CA SER A 289 12.93 -21.12 8.82
C SER A 289 14.03 -22.08 9.22
N ASP A 290 14.78 -21.74 10.27
CA ASP A 290 15.80 -22.64 10.84
C ASP A 290 15.21 -23.92 11.40
N SER A 291 13.96 -23.84 11.89
CA SER A 291 13.26 -24.93 12.57
C SER A 291 13.06 -26.18 11.70
N PHE A 292 13.10 -26.02 10.37
CA PHE A 292 12.84 -27.11 9.42
C PHE A 292 14.01 -27.38 8.47
N SER A 293 15.01 -26.50 8.40
CA SER A 293 15.96 -26.49 7.29
C SER A 293 16.96 -27.67 7.34
N LYS A 294 17.40 -28.10 8.53
CA LYS A 294 18.41 -29.16 8.67
C LYS A 294 17.91 -30.56 8.31
N GLU A 295 16.65 -30.85 8.58
CA GLU A 295 16.06 -32.18 8.29
C GLU A 295 15.58 -32.31 6.83
N HIS A 296 15.50 -31.19 6.10
CA HIS A 296 14.90 -31.09 4.77
C HIS A 296 15.83 -30.45 3.72
N ILE A 297 17.15 -30.54 3.90
CA ILE A 297 18.14 -29.83 3.06
C ILE A 297 17.95 -30.04 1.54
N TYR A 298 17.64 -31.26 1.11
CA TYR A 298 17.41 -31.57 -0.31
C TYR A 298 16.14 -30.94 -0.87
N ILE A 299 15.07 -30.88 -0.07
CA ILE A 299 13.82 -30.23 -0.44
C ILE A 299 14.03 -28.72 -0.53
N LEU A 300 14.78 -28.17 0.44
CA LEU A 300 15.13 -26.76 0.45
C LEU A 300 15.94 -26.39 -0.80
N ALA A 301 16.97 -27.16 -1.15
CA ALA A 301 17.74 -26.96 -2.39
C ALA A 301 16.85 -26.97 -3.65
N GLU A 302 15.92 -27.92 -3.77
CA GLU A 302 14.94 -27.98 -4.89
C GLU A 302 14.09 -26.69 -4.97
N ILE A 303 13.63 -26.17 -3.84
CA ILE A 303 12.82 -24.95 -3.80
C ILE A 303 13.67 -23.73 -4.21
N LEU A 304 14.85 -23.58 -3.61
CA LEU A 304 15.69 -22.39 -3.77
C LEU A 304 16.23 -22.23 -5.19
N GLN A 305 16.38 -23.31 -5.95
CA GLN A 305 16.68 -23.26 -7.40
C GLN A 305 15.64 -22.49 -8.22
N HIS A 306 14.47 -22.22 -7.66
CA HIS A 306 13.38 -21.54 -8.33
C HIS A 306 13.06 -20.17 -7.76
N CYS A 307 13.76 -19.73 -6.71
CA CYS A 307 13.52 -18.45 -6.06
C CYS A 307 14.59 -17.43 -6.44
N ASP A 308 14.15 -16.22 -6.75
CA ASP A 308 14.97 -15.05 -7.03
C ASP A 308 15.30 -14.29 -5.73
N PHE A 309 14.34 -14.25 -4.80
CA PHE A 309 14.46 -13.56 -3.51
C PHE A 309 14.33 -14.52 -2.34
N ILE A 310 15.27 -14.49 -1.40
CA ILE A 310 15.28 -15.38 -0.23
C ILE A 310 15.37 -14.56 1.05
N PHE A 311 14.42 -14.76 1.96
CA PHE A 311 14.46 -14.24 3.32
C PHE A 311 14.82 -15.37 4.27
N THR A 312 15.90 -15.22 5.01
CA THR A 312 16.45 -16.30 5.84
C THR A 312 17.08 -15.76 7.13
N SER A 313 17.44 -16.66 8.05
CA SER A 313 18.26 -16.32 9.21
C SER A 313 19.77 -16.44 8.88
N GLU A 314 20.62 -16.07 9.83
CA GLU A 314 22.06 -16.34 9.74
C GLU A 314 22.39 -17.85 9.63
N ASP A 315 21.65 -18.70 10.34
CA ASP A 315 21.87 -20.15 10.31
C ASP A 315 21.34 -20.78 9.01
N GLY A 316 20.22 -20.28 8.49
CA GLY A 316 19.70 -20.68 7.19
C GLY A 316 20.61 -20.25 6.05
N PHE A 317 21.23 -19.06 6.15
CA PHE A 317 22.22 -18.60 5.18
C PHE A 317 23.48 -19.49 5.15
N LYS A 318 24.05 -19.80 6.31
CA LYS A 318 25.20 -20.74 6.41
C LYS A 318 24.86 -22.10 5.81
N LEU A 319 23.64 -22.60 6.04
CA LEU A 319 23.20 -23.87 5.46
C LEU A 319 23.16 -23.82 3.93
N MET A 320 22.74 -22.70 3.35
CA MET A 320 22.73 -22.50 1.90
C MET A 320 24.15 -22.50 1.32
N GLU A 321 25.12 -21.87 2.01
CA GLU A 321 26.54 -21.89 1.59
C GLU A 321 27.14 -23.31 1.60
N GLU A 322 26.58 -24.22 2.40
CA GLU A 322 26.98 -25.63 2.43
C GLU A 322 26.33 -26.49 1.32
N MET A 323 25.43 -25.93 0.50
CA MET A 323 24.74 -26.67 -0.57
C MET A 323 25.55 -26.64 -1.88
N ASP A 324 26.14 -27.78 -2.26
CA ASP A 324 26.98 -27.90 -3.46
C ASP A 324 26.27 -27.52 -4.78
N ASP A 325 24.95 -27.68 -4.88
CA ASP A 325 24.15 -27.50 -6.10
C ASP A 325 23.29 -26.21 -6.11
N LEU A 326 23.55 -25.26 -5.21
CA LEU A 326 22.81 -24.00 -5.12
C LEU A 326 23.68 -22.82 -5.61
N GLU A 327 23.32 -22.23 -6.74
CA GLU A 327 23.93 -21.00 -7.25
C GLU A 327 23.39 -19.80 -6.47
N ILE A 328 24.20 -19.23 -5.58
CA ILE A 328 23.84 -18.08 -4.74
C ILE A 328 24.05 -16.76 -5.51
N GLU A 329 24.91 -16.79 -6.53
CA GLU A 329 25.36 -15.63 -7.30
C GLU A 329 24.32 -15.01 -8.22
N ASP A 330 23.13 -15.62 -8.38
CA ASP A 330 22.01 -15.07 -9.16
C ASP A 330 20.81 -14.72 -8.25
N LYS A 331 21.06 -14.52 -6.95
CA LYS A 331 20.00 -14.36 -5.94
C LYS A 331 20.13 -13.08 -5.14
N VAL A 332 18.98 -12.55 -4.74
CA VAL A 332 18.86 -11.50 -3.72
C VAL A 332 18.49 -12.16 -2.40
N ILE A 333 19.35 -12.03 -1.40
CA ILE A 333 19.17 -12.68 -0.11
C ILE A 333 19.13 -11.63 0.99
N VAL A 334 18.07 -11.68 1.79
CA VAL A 334 17.92 -10.86 2.99
C VAL A 334 18.11 -11.75 4.21
N VAL A 335 19.22 -11.55 4.91
CA VAL A 335 19.58 -12.30 6.11
C VAL A 335 19.10 -11.52 7.33
N ILE A 336 18.31 -12.16 8.19
CA ILE A 336 17.69 -11.55 9.37
C ILE A 336 18.22 -12.25 10.63
N LYS A 337 19.01 -11.53 11.42
CA LYS A 337 19.64 -12.07 12.63
C LYS A 337 18.70 -12.02 13.83
N SER A 338 19.07 -12.74 14.88
CA SER A 338 18.26 -12.84 16.11
C SER A 338 18.11 -11.53 16.86
N ASP A 339 19.04 -10.59 16.69
CA ASP A 339 18.97 -9.24 17.26
C ASP A 339 18.24 -8.24 16.34
N ALA A 340 17.52 -8.73 15.33
CA ALA A 340 16.87 -7.95 14.27
C ALA A 340 17.83 -7.13 13.41
N SER A 341 19.15 -7.35 13.49
CA SER A 341 20.05 -6.86 12.45
C SER A 341 19.79 -7.59 11.14
N THR A 342 19.97 -6.89 10.03
CA THR A 342 19.63 -7.38 8.71
C THR A 342 20.73 -7.10 7.74
N GLU A 343 20.91 -7.98 6.77
CA GLU A 343 21.89 -7.85 5.70
C GLU A 343 21.20 -8.06 4.36
N LEU A 344 21.57 -7.26 3.37
CA LEU A 344 21.19 -7.44 1.97
C LEU A 344 22.40 -7.96 1.20
N TRP A 345 22.24 -9.14 0.64
CA TRP A 345 23.20 -9.77 -0.25
C TRP A 345 22.61 -9.80 -1.66
N ILE A 346 23.41 -9.39 -2.65
CA ILE A 346 23.05 -9.43 -4.07
C ILE A 346 24.22 -10.10 -4.79
N ASP A 347 23.92 -11.10 -5.60
CA ASP A 347 24.88 -11.85 -6.40
C ASP A 347 26.04 -12.42 -5.58
N GLY A 348 25.73 -12.91 -4.37
CA GLY A 348 26.72 -13.47 -3.43
C GLY A 348 27.58 -12.43 -2.69
N GLU A 349 27.37 -11.14 -2.92
CA GLU A 349 28.10 -10.06 -2.26
C GLU A 349 27.22 -9.28 -1.27
N LEU A 350 27.73 -9.04 -0.07
CA LEU A 350 27.09 -8.17 0.93
C LEU A 350 27.06 -6.73 0.41
N GLN A 351 25.86 -6.19 0.21
CA GLN A 351 25.64 -4.83 -0.29
C GLN A 351 25.39 -3.84 0.84
N LEU A 352 24.48 -4.20 1.76
CA LEU A 352 24.05 -3.34 2.87
C LEU A 352 23.90 -4.16 4.14
N ASP A 353 24.20 -3.52 5.27
CA ASP A 353 23.91 -4.03 6.59
C ASP A 353 23.29 -2.93 7.45
N ALA A 354 22.30 -3.31 8.24
CA ALA A 354 21.64 -2.44 9.19
C ALA A 354 21.64 -3.15 10.53
N LYS A 355 22.13 -2.44 11.54
CA LYS A 355 22.04 -2.92 12.92
C LYS A 355 20.58 -3.04 13.32
N GLY A 356 20.31 -4.06 14.12
CA GLY A 356 19.03 -4.19 14.80
C GLY A 356 18.80 -3.04 15.77
N PHE A 357 17.57 -2.92 16.26
CA PHE A 357 17.20 -1.89 17.22
C PHE A 357 17.81 -2.18 18.61
N ASP A 358 18.14 -1.11 19.35
CA ASP A 358 18.70 -1.21 20.70
C ASP A 358 17.64 -1.73 21.70
N SER A 359 18.09 -2.67 22.55
CA SER A 359 17.51 -3.55 23.58
C SER A 359 16.11 -3.38 24.24
N ASP A 360 15.28 -2.40 23.88
CA ASP A 360 13.96 -2.19 24.51
C ASP A 360 12.79 -2.83 23.71
N SER A 361 13.08 -3.75 22.78
CA SER A 361 12.08 -4.40 21.93
C SER A 361 11.02 -5.12 22.75
N VAL A 362 9.75 -4.86 22.46
CA VAL A 362 8.60 -5.41 23.18
C VAL A 362 8.27 -6.81 22.67
N ASP A 363 8.30 -7.00 21.34
CA ASP A 363 8.03 -8.27 20.67
C ASP A 363 8.83 -8.36 19.35
N SER A 364 9.43 -9.52 19.05
CA SER A 364 10.11 -9.77 17.76
C SER A 364 9.24 -10.57 16.78
N THR A 365 8.05 -10.98 17.24
CA THR A 365 7.09 -11.75 16.45
C THR A 365 6.64 -10.91 15.25
N GLY A 366 6.69 -11.53 14.07
CA GLY A 366 6.26 -10.88 12.83
C GLY A 366 7.28 -9.96 12.16
N TYR A 367 8.39 -9.57 12.81
CA TYR A 367 9.42 -8.71 12.20
C TYR A 367 9.89 -9.23 10.84
N LYS A 368 10.21 -10.53 10.75
CA LYS A 368 10.68 -11.17 9.51
C LYS A 368 9.65 -11.05 8.38
N GLY A 369 8.38 -11.32 8.69
CA GLY A 369 7.29 -11.21 7.72
C GLY A 369 7.04 -9.76 7.30
N VAL A 370 6.95 -8.83 8.25
CA VAL A 370 6.76 -7.40 7.98
C VAL A 370 7.87 -6.88 7.07
N LEU A 371 9.12 -7.22 7.36
CA LEU A 371 10.26 -6.84 6.54
C LEU A 371 10.16 -7.41 5.12
N ALA A 372 9.87 -8.71 4.98
CA ALA A 372 9.72 -9.34 3.67
C ALA A 372 8.61 -8.70 2.83
N GLY A 373 7.44 -8.47 3.43
CA GLY A 373 6.31 -7.81 2.79
C GLY A 373 6.62 -6.39 2.37
N ALA A 374 7.29 -5.62 3.24
CA ALA A 374 7.70 -4.26 2.96
C ALA A 374 8.68 -4.18 1.79
N PHE A 375 9.71 -5.03 1.81
CA PHE A 375 10.74 -5.11 0.78
C PHE A 375 10.11 -5.39 -0.60
N LEU A 376 9.30 -6.44 -0.68
CA LEU A 376 8.65 -6.85 -1.92
C LEU A 376 7.61 -5.83 -2.40
N ALA A 377 6.89 -5.16 -1.49
CA ALA A 377 5.97 -4.10 -1.88
C ALA A 377 6.70 -2.93 -2.54
N VAL A 378 7.87 -2.54 -2.04
CA VAL A 378 8.68 -1.47 -2.62
C VAL A 378 9.27 -1.88 -3.97
N LEU A 379 9.76 -3.11 -4.10
CA LEU A 379 10.19 -3.68 -5.39
C LEU A 379 9.06 -3.77 -6.41
N SER A 380 7.83 -4.07 -5.97
CA SER A 380 6.66 -4.14 -6.86
C SER A 380 6.28 -2.78 -7.48
N MET A 381 6.69 -1.68 -6.84
CA MET A 381 6.62 -0.31 -7.39
C MET A 381 7.76 0.00 -8.37
N GLY A 382 8.68 -0.95 -8.60
CA GLY A 382 9.83 -0.83 -9.48
C GLY A 382 10.94 0.04 -8.91
N GLN A 383 11.15 0.00 -7.60
CA GLN A 383 12.35 0.50 -6.93
C GLN A 383 13.46 -0.56 -7.01
N VAL A 384 14.69 -0.13 -6.74
CA VAL A 384 15.85 -1.02 -6.61
C VAL A 384 15.92 -1.67 -5.23
N GLU A 385 16.65 -2.77 -5.13
CA GLU A 385 16.83 -3.63 -3.96
C GLU A 385 17.32 -2.85 -2.75
N GLU A 386 18.27 -1.93 -2.92
CA GLU A 386 18.81 -1.11 -1.82
C GLU A 386 17.75 -0.18 -1.25
N THR A 387 16.92 0.41 -2.11
CA THR A 387 15.81 1.28 -1.68
C THR A 387 14.71 0.48 -0.98
N ALA A 388 14.41 -0.71 -1.49
CA ALA A 388 13.48 -1.63 -0.86
C ALA A 388 13.97 -2.06 0.53
N TYR A 389 15.26 -2.37 0.65
CA TYR A 389 15.91 -2.72 1.91
C TYR A 389 15.81 -1.58 2.94
N ASP A 390 16.21 -0.36 2.59
CA ASP A 390 16.20 0.77 3.52
C ASP A 390 14.79 1.06 4.08
N VAL A 391 13.76 0.97 3.24
CA VAL A 391 12.37 1.17 3.65
C VAL A 391 11.88 0.00 4.50
N ALA A 392 12.22 -1.24 4.10
CA ALA A 392 11.80 -2.45 4.79
C ALA A 392 12.39 -2.54 6.20
N VAL A 393 13.66 -2.20 6.38
CA VAL A 393 14.30 -2.14 7.71
C VAL A 393 13.60 -1.12 8.59
N GLN A 394 13.34 0.10 8.09
CA GLN A 394 12.67 1.13 8.88
C GLN A 394 11.23 0.76 9.28
N LEU A 395 10.48 0.10 8.39
CA LEU A 395 9.13 -0.36 8.71
C LEU A 395 9.15 -1.58 9.64
N GLY A 396 10.02 -2.55 9.38
CA GLY A 396 10.23 -3.73 10.22
C GLY A 396 10.59 -3.30 11.64
N SER A 397 11.51 -2.36 11.82
CA SER A 397 11.88 -1.87 13.15
C SER A 397 10.71 -1.33 13.96
N LYS A 398 9.72 -0.70 13.30
CA LYS A 398 8.50 -0.25 13.99
C LYS A 398 7.62 -1.38 14.47
N SER A 399 7.68 -2.56 13.83
CA SER A 399 6.92 -3.73 14.29
C SER A 399 7.36 -4.19 15.68
N LEU A 400 8.55 -3.78 16.14
CA LEU A 400 9.12 -4.15 17.44
C LEU A 400 8.67 -3.22 18.59
N GLU A 401 7.93 -2.15 18.28
CA GLU A 401 7.55 -1.09 19.24
C GLU A 401 6.29 -1.42 20.07
N ASP A 402 5.48 -2.41 19.66
CA ASP A 402 4.23 -2.79 20.33
C ASP A 402 3.98 -4.30 20.22
N ASP A 403 3.05 -4.84 21.02
CA ASP A 403 2.60 -6.24 20.91
C ASP A 403 1.76 -6.40 19.63
N GLY A 404 2.20 -7.26 18.71
CA GLY A 404 1.57 -7.44 17.41
C GLY A 404 2.06 -6.46 16.35
N VAL A 405 1.32 -6.31 15.25
CA VAL A 405 1.75 -5.53 14.07
C VAL A 405 0.70 -4.57 13.53
N GLU A 406 -0.47 -4.53 14.14
CA GLU A 406 -1.64 -3.80 13.67
C GLU A 406 -1.44 -2.27 13.72
N HIS A 407 -0.55 -1.76 14.58
CA HIS A 407 -0.18 -0.35 14.65
C HIS A 407 0.56 0.15 13.40
N LEU A 408 1.07 -0.76 12.56
CA LEU A 408 1.70 -0.44 11.27
C LEU A 408 0.67 -0.11 10.20
N LEU A 409 -0.57 -0.54 10.37
CA LEU A 409 -1.64 -0.28 9.41
C LEU A 409 -2.06 1.18 9.49
N LYS A 410 -2.43 1.73 8.33
CA LYS A 410 -3.05 3.06 8.29
C LYS A 410 -4.39 2.94 9.00
N VAL A 411 -4.58 3.68 10.08
CA VAL A 411 -5.93 3.99 10.56
C VAL A 411 -6.63 4.64 9.37
N LYS A 412 -7.67 4.01 8.82
CA LYS A 412 -8.57 4.69 7.90
C LYS A 412 -9.12 5.87 8.70
N GLU A 413 -8.64 7.08 8.42
CA GLU A 413 -9.28 8.28 8.97
C GLU A 413 -10.72 8.27 8.44
N ASP A 414 -11.67 8.07 9.35
CA ASP A 414 -13.12 8.07 9.08
C ASP A 414 -13.62 9.42 8.54
#